data_AF-A0A358KKU4-F1
#
_entry.id   AF-A0A358KKU4-F1
#
_cell.length_a   1.000
_cell.length_b   1.000
_cell.length_c   1.000
_cell.angle_alpha   90.00
_cell.angle_beta   90.00
_cell.angle_gamma   90.00
#
_symmetry.space_group_name_H-M   'P 1'
#
loop_
_entity.id
_entity.type
_entity.pdbx_description
1 polymer ?
#
loop_
_entity_poly.entity_id
_entity_poly.type
_entity_poly.pdbx_seq_one_letter_code
_entity_poly.pdbx_strand_id
1 'polypeptide(L)'
;MNTRIQFLTILVLVAALLQGCAVTGSLAKRPASLGPDNGTLIIVGGGGMPKVIFDRFFEAAGGRDAKLVVVPSAGTKATYDDSDRSVKMFEAAGATNVHLLHTRDPKEADTDEFVAMLSDAKAVWFAGGRQWRLADSYLNTKTEAAFHAVLNRGGVIGGSSAGATIQGSYLVRGAPEG
;
A
#
# COMPACT_ATOMS: atom_id res chain seq x y z
N MET A 1 46.40 -36.73 -44.64
CA MET A 1 46.44 -35.73 -43.55
C MET A 1 45.24 -34.78 -43.53
N ASN A 2 44.49 -34.61 -44.64
CA ASN A 2 43.40 -33.62 -44.73
C ASN A 2 42.03 -34.03 -44.14
N THR A 3 41.72 -35.33 -44.03
CA THR A 3 40.40 -35.78 -43.55
C THR A 3 40.20 -35.65 -42.04
N ARG A 4 41.27 -35.79 -41.23
CA ARG A 4 41.16 -35.65 -39.77
C ARG A 4 40.94 -34.20 -39.31
N ILE A 5 41.40 -33.22 -40.09
CA ILE A 5 41.28 -31.80 -39.76
C ILE A 5 39.85 -31.29 -40.06
N GLN A 6 39.22 -31.79 -41.12
CA GLN A 6 37.82 -31.44 -41.47
C GLN A 6 36.79 -31.98 -40.46
N PHE A 7 36.99 -33.21 -39.94
CA PHE A 7 36.10 -33.75 -38.90
C PHE A 7 36.21 -32.99 -37.58
N LEU A 8 37.41 -32.54 -37.21
CA LEU A 8 37.64 -31.78 -35.99
C LEU A 8 37.05 -30.36 -36.07
N THR A 9 37.08 -29.73 -37.25
CA THR A 9 36.48 -28.40 -37.45
C THR A 9 34.95 -28.42 -37.45
N ILE A 10 34.33 -29.46 -38.01
CA ILE A 10 32.87 -29.64 -37.97
C ILE A 10 32.39 -29.89 -36.53
N LEU A 11 33.12 -30.68 -35.74
CA LEU A 11 32.76 -30.96 -34.35
C LEU A 11 32.81 -29.72 -33.45
N VAL A 12 33.80 -28.84 -33.66
CA VAL A 12 33.95 -27.58 -32.91
C VAL A 12 32.87 -26.56 -33.29
N LEU A 13 32.46 -26.49 -34.56
CA LEU A 13 31.37 -25.60 -35.02
C LEU A 13 30.00 -26.03 -34.47
N VAL A 14 29.72 -27.33 -34.39
CA VAL A 14 28.46 -27.84 -33.80
C VAL A 14 28.42 -27.60 -32.29
N ALA A 15 29.55 -27.77 -31.58
CA ALA A 15 29.65 -27.47 -30.16
C ALA A 15 29.47 -25.97 -29.85
N ALA A 16 29.98 -25.08 -30.71
CA ALA A 16 29.82 -23.63 -30.56
C ALA A 16 28.38 -23.15 -30.82
N LEU A 17 27.65 -23.80 -31.74
CA LEU A 17 26.23 -23.51 -32.00
C LEU A 17 25.30 -23.98 -30.87
N LEU A 18 25.70 -24.99 -30.08
CA LEU A 18 24.91 -25.52 -28.96
C LEU A 18 25.07 -24.73 -27.66
N GLN A 19 26.04 -23.83 -27.55
CA GLN A 19 26.25 -22.99 -26.37
C GLN A 19 25.45 -21.67 -26.41
N GLY A 20 24.78 -21.37 -27.53
CA GLY A 20 24.11 -20.08 -27.77
C GLY A 20 22.68 -19.91 -27.22
N CYS A 21 22.03 -20.96 -26.69
CA CYS A 21 20.63 -20.85 -26.24
C CYS A 21 20.36 -21.22 -24.78
N ALA A 22 21.39 -21.53 -23.98
CA ALA A 22 21.20 -21.80 -22.56
C ALA A 22 21.45 -20.56 -21.68
N VAL A 23 20.95 -19.39 -22.11
CA VAL A 23 20.61 -18.33 -21.15
C VAL A 23 19.13 -18.51 -20.78
N THR A 24 18.80 -19.67 -20.21
CA THR A 24 17.72 -19.73 -19.24
C THR A 24 18.23 -19.08 -17.98
N GLY A 25 18.46 -17.75 -18.06
CA GLY A 25 18.44 -16.95 -16.86
C GLY A 25 17.13 -17.31 -16.20
N SER A 26 17.22 -17.93 -15.02
CA SER A 26 16.11 -17.92 -14.09
C SER A 26 15.71 -16.45 -14.03
N LEU A 27 14.61 -16.10 -14.71
CA LEU A 27 13.87 -14.91 -14.39
C LEU A 27 13.49 -15.20 -12.95
N ALA A 28 14.34 -14.76 -12.01
CA ALA A 28 14.05 -14.83 -10.59
C ALA A 28 12.64 -14.28 -10.51
N LYS A 29 11.70 -15.18 -10.23
CA LYS A 29 10.27 -14.88 -10.28
C LYS A 29 10.14 -13.72 -9.34
N ARG A 30 10.01 -12.49 -9.87
CA ARG A 30 9.83 -11.30 -9.03
C ARG A 30 8.71 -11.73 -8.10
N PRO A 31 8.91 -11.71 -6.76
CA PRO A 31 7.82 -12.08 -5.88
C PRO A 31 6.65 -11.23 -6.35
N ALA A 32 5.59 -11.90 -6.78
CA ALA A 32 4.37 -11.17 -7.06
C ALA A 32 4.13 -10.34 -5.81
N SER A 33 3.89 -9.03 -5.94
CA SER A 33 3.40 -8.28 -4.81
C SER A 33 2.01 -8.85 -4.51
N LEU A 34 1.98 -9.88 -3.67
CA LEU A 34 0.75 -10.46 -3.19
C LEU A 34 0.14 -9.41 -2.26
N GLY A 35 -1.17 -9.21 -2.41
CA GLY A 35 -1.93 -8.45 -1.43
C GLY A 35 -1.83 -9.11 -0.05
N PRO A 36 -2.42 -8.50 0.99
CA PRO A 36 -2.40 -9.10 2.32
C PRO A 36 -3.09 -10.46 2.31
N ASP A 37 -2.63 -11.38 3.17
CA ASP A 37 -3.22 -12.72 3.29
C ASP A 37 -4.71 -12.67 3.68
N ASN A 38 -5.09 -11.62 4.41
CA ASN A 38 -6.47 -11.32 4.83
C ASN A 38 -6.80 -9.85 4.57
N GLY A 39 -8.10 -9.55 4.46
CA GLY A 39 -8.58 -8.20 4.28
C GLY A 39 -8.44 -7.71 2.84
N THR A 40 -8.57 -6.40 2.64
CA THR A 40 -8.59 -5.80 1.29
C THR A 40 -7.79 -4.50 1.26
N LEU A 41 -7.02 -4.29 0.17
CA LEU A 41 -6.41 -3.00 -0.15
C LEU A 41 -7.18 -2.32 -1.27
N ILE A 42 -7.44 -1.02 -1.12
CA ILE A 42 -8.04 -0.17 -2.17
C ILE A 42 -7.09 0.98 -2.49
N ILE A 43 -6.52 0.93 -3.70
CA ILE A 43 -5.47 1.84 -4.16
C ILE A 43 -6.07 2.84 -5.15
N VAL A 44 -6.26 4.10 -4.75
CA VAL A 44 -6.82 5.15 -5.60
C VAL A 44 -5.72 6.13 -6.03
N GLY A 45 -5.53 6.32 -7.34
CA GLY A 45 -4.42 7.13 -7.87
C GLY A 45 -4.45 8.62 -7.49
N GLY A 46 -5.60 9.15 -7.11
CA GLY A 46 -5.82 10.57 -6.83
C GLY A 46 -7.11 11.07 -7.48
N GLY A 47 -7.54 12.27 -7.10
CA GLY A 47 -8.79 12.85 -7.58
C GLY A 47 -10.02 12.30 -6.87
N GLY A 48 -11.16 12.33 -7.58
CA GLY A 48 -12.44 11.84 -7.05
C GLY A 48 -12.53 10.32 -7.04
N MET A 49 -13.33 9.79 -6.12
CA MET A 49 -13.64 8.36 -6.05
C MET A 49 -15.05 8.13 -6.61
N PRO A 50 -15.23 7.31 -7.66
CA PRO A 50 -16.57 7.05 -8.20
C PRO A 50 -17.35 6.13 -7.25
N LYS A 51 -18.69 6.19 -7.32
CA LYS A 51 -19.61 5.43 -6.44
C LYS A 51 -19.25 3.95 -6.34
N VAL A 52 -18.86 3.31 -7.45
CA VAL A 52 -18.49 1.89 -7.47
C VAL A 52 -17.33 1.57 -6.52
N ILE A 53 -16.36 2.47 -6.37
CA ILE A 53 -15.24 2.23 -5.45
C ILE A 53 -15.66 2.47 -4.00
N PHE A 54 -16.53 3.45 -3.72
CA PHE A 54 -17.15 3.58 -2.39
C PHE A 54 -17.92 2.32 -2.00
N ASP A 55 -18.76 1.80 -2.91
CA ASP A 55 -19.55 0.61 -2.62
C ASP A 55 -18.66 -0.60 -2.31
N ARG A 56 -17.57 -0.80 -3.09
CA ARG A 56 -16.58 -1.86 -2.82
C ARG A 56 -15.83 -1.66 -1.50
N PHE A 57 -15.50 -0.42 -1.16
CA PHE A 57 -14.86 -0.11 0.13
C PHE A 57 -15.78 -0.45 1.29
N PHE A 58 -17.06 -0.07 1.22
CA PHE A 58 -18.03 -0.40 2.28
C PHE A 58 -18.35 -1.90 2.34
N GLU A 59 -18.45 -2.58 1.19
CA GLU A 59 -18.60 -4.04 1.14
C GLU A 59 -17.43 -4.74 1.86
N ALA A 60 -16.19 -4.34 1.57
CA ALA A 60 -15.01 -4.89 2.22
C ALA A 60 -14.91 -4.52 3.72
N ALA A 61 -15.46 -3.38 4.13
CA ALA A 61 -15.56 -2.98 5.53
C ALA A 61 -16.63 -3.77 6.31
N GLY A 62 -17.52 -4.50 5.61
CA GLY A 62 -18.66 -5.21 6.20
C GLY A 62 -19.92 -4.36 6.37
N GLY A 63 -19.97 -3.17 5.77
CA GLY A 63 -21.12 -2.28 5.85
C GLY A 63 -20.76 -0.80 5.84
N ARG A 64 -21.78 0.05 5.83
CA ARG A 64 -21.67 1.51 5.88
C ARG A 64 -21.59 2.06 7.31
N ASP A 65 -22.02 1.24 8.26
CA ASP A 65 -21.97 1.43 9.71
C ASP A 65 -20.67 0.89 10.34
N ALA A 66 -19.86 0.19 9.55
CA ALA A 66 -18.54 -0.29 9.94
C ALA A 66 -17.67 0.88 10.41
N LYS A 67 -16.92 0.67 11.52
CA LYS A 67 -16.02 1.68 12.06
C LYS A 67 -14.91 2.02 11.06
N LEU A 68 -14.99 3.23 10.50
CA LEU A 68 -14.03 3.78 9.56
C LEU A 68 -13.14 4.80 10.27
N VAL A 69 -11.83 4.61 10.21
CA VAL A 69 -10.83 5.56 10.69
C VAL A 69 -10.15 6.26 9.53
N VAL A 70 -10.32 7.57 9.44
CA VAL A 70 -9.69 8.45 8.44
C VAL A 70 -8.37 8.98 9.00
N VAL A 71 -7.29 8.82 8.23
CA VAL A 71 -5.93 9.25 8.57
C VAL A 71 -5.49 10.33 7.57
N PRO A 72 -5.65 11.63 7.90
CA PRO A 72 -5.37 12.72 6.98
C PRO A 72 -3.90 13.20 7.03
N SER A 73 -3.03 12.53 7.78
CA SER A 73 -1.70 13.02 8.19
C SER A 73 -0.72 13.31 7.04
N ALA A 74 -0.99 12.81 5.83
CA ALA A 74 -0.27 13.20 4.61
C ALA A 74 -0.47 14.69 4.25
N GLY A 75 -1.61 15.28 4.62
CA GLY A 75 -1.92 16.69 4.35
C GLY A 75 -1.03 17.67 5.13
N THR A 76 -1.15 18.97 4.86
CA THR A 76 -0.27 20.01 5.41
C THR A 76 -0.70 20.59 6.75
N LYS A 77 -1.98 20.45 7.13
CA LYS A 77 -2.49 21.05 8.37
C LYS A 77 -1.80 20.42 9.60
N ALA A 78 -1.63 21.24 10.63
CA ALA A 78 -1.08 20.81 11.92
C ALA A 78 -2.12 20.06 12.77
N THR A 79 -3.40 20.38 12.59
CA THR A 79 -4.53 19.75 13.26
C THR A 79 -5.61 19.42 12.25
N TYR A 80 -6.43 18.43 12.59
CA TYR A 80 -7.59 18.00 11.83
C TYR A 80 -8.74 17.71 12.80
N ASP A 81 -9.96 17.84 12.29
CA ASP A 81 -11.21 17.57 12.99
C ASP A 81 -12.22 16.95 12.01
N ASP A 82 -13.44 16.71 12.47
CA ASP A 82 -14.50 16.07 11.69
C ASP A 82 -14.96 16.88 10.46
N SER A 83 -14.45 18.11 10.28
CA SER A 83 -14.62 18.89 9.04
C SER A 83 -13.64 18.50 7.92
N ASP A 84 -12.71 17.56 8.15
CA ASP A 84 -11.78 17.12 7.11
C ASP A 84 -12.52 16.63 5.86
N ARG A 85 -11.98 16.99 4.70
CA ARG A 85 -12.56 16.66 3.39
C ARG A 85 -12.81 15.17 3.20
N SER A 86 -11.95 14.32 3.77
CA SER A 86 -12.04 12.87 3.60
C SER A 86 -13.12 12.30 4.52
N VAL A 87 -13.25 12.83 5.74
CA VAL A 87 -14.39 12.52 6.63
C VAL A 87 -15.70 12.89 5.94
N LYS A 88 -15.83 14.14 5.48
CA LYS A 88 -17.04 14.60 4.78
C LYS A 88 -17.34 13.83 3.50
N MET A 89 -16.30 13.41 2.79
CA MET A 89 -16.45 12.58 1.60
C MET A 89 -17.09 11.21 1.93
N PHE A 90 -16.65 10.53 3.00
CA PHE A 90 -17.23 9.25 3.40
C PHE A 90 -18.62 9.38 4.00
N GLU A 91 -18.87 10.41 4.82
CA GLU A 91 -20.21 10.73 5.33
C GLU A 91 -21.19 10.99 4.17
N ALA A 92 -20.82 11.84 3.21
CA ALA A 92 -21.63 12.13 2.02
C ALA A 92 -21.82 10.88 1.14
N ALA A 93 -20.84 9.97 1.14
CA ALA A 93 -20.98 8.70 0.46
C ALA A 93 -21.88 7.71 1.22
N GLY A 94 -22.26 7.99 2.47
CA GLY A 94 -23.23 7.25 3.28
C GLY A 94 -22.64 6.43 4.42
N ALA A 95 -21.41 6.71 4.87
CA ALA A 95 -20.85 6.13 6.08
C ALA A 95 -21.46 6.79 7.33
N THR A 96 -21.73 6.00 8.38
CA THR A 96 -22.37 6.51 9.61
C THR A 96 -21.49 6.46 10.86
N ASN A 97 -20.32 5.83 10.76
CA ASN A 97 -19.40 5.62 11.88
C ASN A 97 -17.96 5.98 11.48
N VAL A 98 -17.71 7.28 11.30
CA VAL A 98 -16.44 7.82 10.79
C VAL A 98 -15.71 8.50 11.94
N HIS A 99 -14.45 8.13 12.13
CA HIS A 99 -13.54 8.74 13.10
C HIS A 99 -12.30 9.27 12.41
N LEU A 100 -11.62 10.21 13.07
CA LEU A 100 -10.37 10.77 12.61
C LEU A 100 -9.22 10.37 13.53
N LEU A 101 -8.10 9.96 12.96
CA LEU A 101 -6.86 9.66 13.67
C LEU A 101 -5.71 10.46 13.07
N HIS A 102 -5.10 11.35 13.86
CA HIS A 102 -4.00 12.20 13.40
C HIS A 102 -3.00 12.50 14.51
N THR A 103 -1.72 12.34 14.20
CA THR A 103 -0.61 12.96 14.94
C THR A 103 0.58 13.17 13.99
N ARG A 104 1.48 14.07 14.36
CA ARG A 104 2.82 14.25 13.76
C ARG A 104 3.94 13.84 14.71
N ASP A 105 3.61 13.41 15.92
CA ASP A 105 4.59 12.92 16.90
C ASP A 105 4.63 11.38 16.88
N PRO A 106 5.74 10.76 16.44
CA PRO A 106 5.87 9.30 16.47
C PRO A 106 5.83 8.73 17.88
N LYS A 107 6.15 9.51 18.93
CA LYS A 107 6.02 9.05 20.32
C LYS A 107 4.57 8.91 20.73
N GLU A 108 3.71 9.85 20.32
CA GLU A 108 2.27 9.76 20.53
C GLU A 108 1.68 8.57 19.77
N ALA A 109 2.09 8.39 18.51
CA ALA A 109 1.68 7.25 17.68
C ALA A 109 2.10 5.88 18.24
N ASP A 110 3.04 5.85 19.18
CA ASP A 110 3.51 4.63 19.85
C ASP A 110 2.85 4.37 21.22
N THR A 111 1.85 5.17 21.60
CA THR A 111 1.08 5.00 22.85
C THR A 111 -0.12 4.08 22.66
N ASP A 112 -0.53 3.40 23.73
CA ASP A 112 -1.70 2.50 23.69
C ASP A 112 -3.00 3.30 23.55
N GLU A 113 -3.04 4.50 24.14
CA GLU A 113 -4.16 5.43 24.08
C GLU A 113 -4.45 5.88 22.65
N PHE A 114 -3.40 6.24 21.89
CA PHE A 114 -3.55 6.67 20.50
C PHE A 114 -4.01 5.51 19.60
N VAL A 115 -3.45 4.31 19.82
CA VAL A 115 -3.73 3.13 19.00
C VAL A 115 -5.10 2.52 19.28
N ALA A 116 -5.69 2.76 20.46
CA ALA A 116 -6.96 2.20 20.88
C ALA A 116 -8.09 2.39 19.86
N MET A 117 -8.11 3.50 19.11
CA MET A 117 -9.10 3.77 18.07
C MET A 117 -9.11 2.73 16.94
N LEU A 118 -8.00 2.04 16.69
CA LEU A 118 -7.84 1.05 15.62
C LEU A 118 -8.18 -0.39 16.04
N SER A 119 -8.38 -0.64 17.33
CA SER A 119 -8.54 -1.97 17.91
C SER A 119 -9.72 -2.76 17.32
N ASP A 120 -10.84 -2.10 17.08
CA ASP A 120 -12.09 -2.63 16.52
C ASP A 120 -12.42 -2.05 15.13
N ALA A 121 -11.55 -1.18 14.58
CA ALA A 121 -11.73 -0.60 13.26
C ALA A 121 -11.90 -1.69 12.19
N LYS A 122 -12.83 -1.48 11.27
CA LYS A 122 -13.08 -2.37 10.12
C LYS A 122 -12.55 -1.78 8.82
N ALA A 123 -12.39 -0.46 8.79
CA ALA A 123 -11.87 0.26 7.66
C ALA A 123 -10.89 1.35 8.10
N VAL A 124 -9.83 1.54 7.32
CA VAL A 124 -8.91 2.68 7.43
C VAL A 124 -8.79 3.36 6.08
N TRP A 125 -8.80 4.69 6.08
CA TRP A 125 -8.58 5.49 4.88
C TRP A 125 -7.43 6.48 5.05
N PHE A 126 -6.37 6.32 4.26
CA PHE A 126 -5.28 7.30 4.17
C PHE A 126 -5.60 8.38 3.15
N ALA A 127 -5.70 9.63 3.59
CA ALA A 127 -5.92 10.75 2.69
C ALA A 127 -4.64 11.09 1.88
N GLY A 128 -4.83 11.87 0.81
CA GLY A 128 -3.74 12.36 -0.04
C GLY A 128 -2.91 13.50 0.59
N GLY A 129 -1.74 13.75 0.04
CA GLY A 129 -0.77 14.74 0.53
C GLY A 129 0.66 14.36 0.19
N ARG A 130 1.55 14.29 1.19
CA ARG A 130 2.94 13.82 1.06
C ARG A 130 3.13 12.54 1.87
N GLN A 131 3.39 11.42 1.20
CA GLN A 131 3.40 10.08 1.79
C GLN A 131 4.43 9.91 2.91
N TRP A 132 5.58 10.61 2.85
CA TRP A 132 6.58 10.52 3.92
C TRP A 132 6.09 11.10 5.23
N ARG A 133 5.09 12.00 5.25
CA ARG A 133 4.50 12.45 6.53
C ARG A 133 3.78 11.33 7.26
N LEU A 134 3.22 10.37 6.53
CA LEU A 134 2.64 9.18 7.14
C LEU A 134 3.75 8.26 7.69
N ALA A 135 4.83 8.08 6.93
CA ALA A 135 5.98 7.31 7.40
C ALA A 135 6.63 7.95 8.64
N ASP A 136 6.90 9.26 8.60
CA ASP A 136 7.49 10.02 9.72
C ASP A 136 6.62 9.93 10.99
N SER A 137 5.29 9.90 10.83
CA SER A 137 4.35 9.77 11.96
C SER A 137 4.21 8.35 12.49
N TYR A 138 4.18 7.33 11.63
CA TYR A 138 3.63 6.02 11.99
C TYR A 138 4.58 4.83 11.79
N LEU A 139 5.61 4.94 10.95
CA LEU A 139 6.54 3.84 10.69
C LEU A 139 7.29 3.45 11.97
N ASN A 140 7.39 2.15 12.22
CA ASN A 140 7.97 1.55 13.42
C ASN A 140 7.25 1.94 14.73
N THR A 141 5.95 2.21 14.68
CA THR A 141 5.14 2.46 15.88
C THR A 141 4.07 1.38 16.05
N LYS A 142 3.49 1.29 17.26
CA LYS A 142 2.28 0.48 17.50
C LYS A 142 1.13 0.84 16.56
N THR A 143 1.04 2.09 16.07
CA THR A 143 0.01 2.48 15.10
C THR A 143 0.19 1.78 13.75
N GLU A 144 1.41 1.64 13.24
CA GLU A 144 1.67 0.85 12.02
C GLU A 144 1.25 -0.61 12.22
N ALA A 145 1.65 -1.22 13.33
CA ALA A 145 1.25 -2.59 13.66
C ALA A 145 -0.28 -2.75 13.73
N ALA A 146 -0.98 -1.73 14.26
CA ALA A 146 -2.43 -1.71 14.32
C ALA A 146 -3.10 -1.56 12.95
N PHE A 147 -2.52 -0.78 12.02
CA PHE A 147 -3.00 -0.77 10.62
C PHE A 147 -2.91 -2.16 10.00
N HIS A 148 -1.76 -2.84 10.14
CA HIS A 148 -1.65 -4.22 9.67
C HIS A 148 -2.64 -5.17 10.36
N ALA A 149 -2.90 -4.96 11.65
CA ALA A 149 -3.91 -5.73 12.37
C ALA A 149 -5.31 -5.55 11.80
N VAL A 150 -5.68 -4.40 11.23
CA VAL A 150 -6.98 -4.22 10.55
C VAL A 150 -7.11 -5.20 9.38
N LEU A 151 -6.07 -5.32 8.54
CA LEU A 151 -6.04 -6.27 7.42
C LEU A 151 -6.06 -7.72 7.92
N ASN A 152 -5.25 -8.05 8.91
CA ASN A 152 -5.18 -9.40 9.47
C ASN A 152 -6.53 -9.89 10.01
N ARG A 153 -7.39 -8.99 10.47
CA ARG A 153 -8.76 -9.28 10.95
C ARG A 153 -9.81 -9.29 9.82
N GLY A 154 -9.40 -9.17 8.56
CA GLY A 154 -10.29 -9.14 7.41
C GLY A 154 -10.87 -7.76 7.05
N GLY A 155 -10.36 -6.67 7.65
CA GLY A 155 -10.80 -5.31 7.34
C GLY A 155 -10.22 -4.77 6.03
N VAL A 156 -10.59 -3.53 5.71
CA VAL A 156 -10.13 -2.83 4.50
C VAL A 156 -9.21 -1.66 4.84
N ILE A 157 -8.12 -1.51 4.07
CA ILE A 157 -7.32 -0.28 4.06
C ILE A 157 -7.39 0.31 2.66
N GLY A 158 -7.75 1.58 2.58
CA GLY A 158 -7.75 2.33 1.34
C GLY A 158 -6.93 3.61 1.44
N GLY A 159 -6.61 4.19 0.30
CA GLY A 159 -6.07 5.53 0.28
C GLY A 159 -6.01 6.13 -1.12
N SER A 160 -5.83 7.45 -1.15
CA SER A 160 -5.79 8.24 -2.39
C SER A 160 -4.46 8.99 -2.54
N SER A 161 -3.86 8.96 -3.73
CA SER A 161 -2.59 9.63 -4.04
C SER A 161 -1.48 9.19 -3.05
N ALA A 162 -0.95 10.08 -2.21
CA ALA A 162 0.00 9.70 -1.17
C ALA A 162 -0.49 8.53 -0.28
N GLY A 163 -1.76 8.52 0.10
CA GLY A 163 -2.36 7.45 0.89
C GLY A 163 -2.52 6.11 0.13
N ALA A 164 -2.51 6.15 -1.20
CA ALA A 164 -2.38 4.93 -2.01
C ALA A 164 -0.94 4.43 -2.00
N THR A 165 0.02 5.34 -2.21
CA THR A 165 1.44 4.97 -2.32
C THR A 165 2.02 4.45 -1.00
N ILE A 166 1.59 4.99 0.16
CA ILE A 166 2.12 4.60 1.47
C ILE A 166 1.93 3.12 1.81
N GLN A 167 0.98 2.45 1.15
CA GLN A 167 0.67 1.03 1.36
C GLN A 167 1.72 0.10 0.73
N GLY A 168 2.65 0.64 -0.07
CA GLY A 168 3.76 -0.13 -0.64
C GLY A 168 4.88 -0.35 0.37
N SER A 169 5.56 -1.50 0.28
CA SER A 169 6.74 -1.83 1.10
C SER A 169 7.99 -1.03 0.73
N TYR A 170 7.99 -0.36 -0.42
CA TYR A 170 9.07 0.50 -0.88
C TYR A 170 8.50 1.72 -1.61
N LEU A 171 9.04 2.89 -1.29
CA LEU A 171 8.64 4.17 -1.84
C LEU A 171 9.87 4.93 -2.31
N VAL A 172 9.85 5.36 -3.56
CA VAL A 172 10.82 6.33 -4.04
C VAL A 172 10.44 7.69 -3.45
N ARG A 173 11.35 8.25 -2.64
CA ARG A 173 11.20 9.59 -2.10
C ARG A 173 11.55 10.61 -3.20
N GLY A 174 10.58 11.42 -3.59
CA GLY A 174 10.83 12.61 -4.41
C GLY A 174 11.66 13.66 -3.65
N ALA A 175 12.16 14.70 -4.32
CA ALA A 175 12.96 15.73 -3.68
C ALA A 175 12.23 16.36 -2.46
N PRO A 176 12.94 16.70 -1.37
CA PRO A 176 12.33 17.31 -0.18
C PRO A 176 11.52 18.58 -0.49
N GLU A 177 11.99 19.33 -1.48
CA GLU A 177 11.42 20.59 -1.97
C GLU A 177 10.10 20.40 -2.76
N GLY A 178 9.87 19.21 -3.33
CA GLY A 178 8.88 18.99 -4.39
C GLY A 178 9.52 19.06 -5.77
#